data_AF-A0AA39RRZ3-F1
#
_entry.id   AF-A0AA39RRZ3-F1
#
_cell.length_a   1.000
_cell.length_b   1.000
_cell.length_c   1.000
_cell.angle_alpha   90.00
_cell.angle_beta   90.00
_cell.angle_gamma   90.00
#
_symmetry.space_group_name_H-M   'P 1'
#
loop_
_entity.id
_entity.type
_entity.pdbx_description
1 polymer ?
#
loop_
_entity_poly.entity_id
_entity_poly.type
_entity_poly.pdbx_seq_one_letter_code
_entity_poly.pdbx_strand_id
1 'polypeptide(L)'
;MAIGASIEGFNSVIRPVICIDATHLKARTRGVLLVAVCKDGNGMIYPLAFGFANSECTKSWTWFLKKLRKGIQNPDRVMLVSDRHNGIFNAMEAIFPDAAHGICVYHLAQNLKRFCKQRDD
;
A
#
# COMPACT_ATOMS: atom_id res chain seq x y z
N MET A 1 4.75 -4.22 -10.43
CA MET A 1 6.00 -5.00 -10.60
C MET A 1 6.59 -5.23 -9.23
N ALA A 2 6.96 -6.46 -8.89
CA ALA A 2 7.62 -6.78 -7.62
C ALA A 2 9.12 -6.92 -7.83
N ILE A 3 9.92 -6.53 -6.84
CA ILE A 3 11.38 -6.61 -6.87
C ILE A 3 11.78 -7.96 -6.29
N GLY A 4 12.24 -8.89 -7.12
CA GLY A 4 12.44 -10.30 -6.73
C GLY A 4 13.33 -10.48 -5.50
N ALA A 5 14.51 -9.87 -5.49
CA ALA A 5 15.43 -9.91 -4.35
C ALA A 5 14.80 -9.32 -3.06
N SER A 6 14.01 -8.26 -3.20
CA SER A 6 13.29 -7.67 -2.05
C SER A 6 12.21 -8.60 -1.51
N ILE A 7 11.48 -9.27 -2.40
CA ILE A 7 10.46 -10.23 -2.02
C ILE A 7 11.07 -11.42 -1.28
N GLU A 8 12.24 -11.90 -1.72
CA GLU A 8 12.97 -12.97 -1.04
C GLU A 8 13.40 -12.55 0.37
N GLY A 9 13.99 -11.36 0.51
CA GLY A 9 14.33 -10.79 1.83
C GLY A 9 13.09 -10.65 2.72
N PHE A 10 11.98 -10.18 2.14
CA PHE A 10 10.71 -10.03 2.85
C PHE A 10 10.20 -11.36 3.42
N ASN A 11 10.16 -12.40 2.60
CA ASN A 11 9.66 -13.71 3.01
C ASN A 11 10.56 -14.40 4.04
N SER A 12 11.85 -14.06 4.08
CA SER A 12 12.84 -14.77 4.89
C SER A 12 13.04 -14.19 6.28
N VAL A 13 13.23 -12.86 6.38
CA VAL A 13 13.74 -12.23 7.61
C VAL A 13 13.02 -10.94 8.02
N ILE A 14 12.15 -10.39 7.17
CA ILE A 14 11.48 -9.13 7.47
C ILE A 14 10.15 -9.39 8.17
N ARG A 15 9.79 -8.50 9.11
CA ARG A 15 8.47 -8.50 9.74
C ARG A 15 7.37 -8.36 8.66
N PRO A 16 6.30 -9.16 8.69
CA PRO A 16 5.29 -9.19 7.61
C PRO A 16 4.31 -8.00 7.68
N VAL A 17 4.84 -6.77 7.68
CA VAL A 17 4.06 -5.52 7.63
C VAL A 17 4.39 -4.82 6.33
N ILE A 18 3.39 -4.61 5.49
CA ILE A 18 3.52 -3.95 4.19
C ILE A 18 2.72 -2.64 4.22
N CYS A 19 3.41 -1.52 4.02
CA CYS A 19 2.78 -0.24 3.80
C CYS A 19 2.58 -0.02 2.29
N ILE A 20 1.38 0.39 1.89
CA ILE A 20 1.08 0.75 0.50
C ILE A 20 0.58 2.19 0.42
N ASP A 21 0.95 2.87 -0.67
CA ASP A 21 0.54 4.25 -0.92
C ASP A 21 0.51 4.55 -2.42
N ALA A 22 -0.13 5.66 -2.78
CA ALA A 22 -0.21 6.18 -4.14
C ALA A 22 0.21 7.65 -4.19
N THR A 23 0.88 8.04 -5.28
CA THR A 23 1.16 9.45 -5.56
C THR A 23 0.82 9.82 -6.99
N HIS A 24 0.25 11.01 -7.18
CA HIS A 24 -0.10 11.53 -8.50
C HIS A 24 1.14 11.99 -9.26
N LEU A 25 1.30 11.49 -10.48
CA LEU A 25 2.39 11.88 -11.35
C LEU A 25 2.11 13.24 -11.98
N LYS A 26 3.09 14.15 -11.91
CA LYS A 26 3.04 15.50 -12.49
C LYS A 26 3.47 15.56 -13.97
N ALA A 27 3.28 14.47 -14.73
CA ALA A 27 3.68 14.39 -16.13
C ALA A 27 2.54 14.80 -17.08
N ARG A 28 2.88 15.01 -18.37
CA ARG A 28 1.91 15.31 -19.44
C ARG A 28 0.80 14.26 -19.53
N THR A 29 1.14 13.00 -19.25
CA THR A 29 0.19 11.91 -19.03
C THR A 29 -0.14 11.82 -17.54
N ARG A 30 -1.36 12.20 -17.18
CA ARG A 30 -1.89 12.07 -15.82
C ARG A 30 -1.95 10.58 -15.44
N GLY A 31 -1.55 10.25 -14.22
CA GLY A 31 -1.54 8.89 -13.70
C GLY A 31 -1.13 8.83 -12.23
N VAL A 32 -1.05 7.62 -11.68
CA VAL A 32 -0.65 7.36 -10.30
C VAL A 32 0.47 6.34 -10.25
N LEU A 33 1.45 6.60 -9.38
CA LEU A 33 2.47 5.64 -8.98
C LEU A 33 1.99 4.97 -7.69
N LEU A 34 1.78 3.67 -7.76
CA LEU A 34 1.45 2.79 -6.63
C LEU A 34 2.74 2.19 -6.10
N VAL A 35 2.92 2.17 -4.78
CA VAL A 35 4.12 1.64 -4.13
C VAL A 35 3.74 0.73 -2.97
N ALA A 36 4.52 -0.34 -2.77
CA ALA A 36 4.50 -1.17 -1.59
C ALA A 36 5.90 -1.24 -0.99
N VAL A 37 6.00 -0.97 0.30
CA VAL A 37 7.25 -1.01 1.08
C VAL A 37 7.04 -1.75 2.39
N CYS A 38 8.13 -2.21 3.00
CA CYS A 38 8.17 -2.64 4.38
C CYS A 38 9.30 -1.93 5.13
N LYS A 39 9.52 -2.27 6.40
CA LYS A 39 10.71 -1.87 7.14
C LYS A 39 11.61 -3.08 7.36
N ASP A 40 12.89 -2.94 7.06
CA ASP A 40 13.87 -3.98 7.36
C ASP A 40 14.23 -4.04 8.86
N GLY A 41 15.14 -4.95 9.22
CA GLY A 41 15.62 -5.10 10.60
C GLY A 41 16.34 -3.87 11.17
N ASN A 42 16.81 -2.97 10.30
CA ASN A 42 17.42 -1.70 10.69
C ASN A 42 16.40 -0.56 10.77
N GLY A 43 15.11 -0.84 10.54
CA GLY A 43 14.04 0.15 10.53
C GLY A 43 14.01 1.02 9.27
N MET A 44 14.81 0.70 8.25
CA MET A 44 14.91 1.44 6.99
C MET A 44 13.78 1.04 6.04
N ILE A 45 13.40 1.97 5.16
CA ILE A 45 12.40 1.70 4.13
C ILE A 45 12.98 0.68 3.15
N TYR A 46 12.26 -0.42 2.98
CA TYR A 46 12.64 -1.52 2.12
C TYR A 46 11.58 -1.72 1.02
N PRO A 47 11.89 -1.38 -0.25
CA PRO A 47 10.91 -1.38 -1.33
C PRO A 47 10.60 -2.80 -1.80
N LEU A 48 9.31 -3.13 -1.93
CA LEU A 48 8.83 -4.46 -2.37
C LEU A 48 8.31 -4.44 -3.81
N ALA A 49 7.49 -3.44 -4.15
CA ALA A 49 6.85 -3.35 -5.45
C ALA A 49 6.48 -1.91 -5.81
N PHE A 50 6.38 -1.64 -7.11
CA PHE A 50 5.81 -0.39 -7.64
C PHE A 50 5.00 -0.65 -8.91
N GLY A 51 4.10 0.25 -9.26
CA GLY A 51 3.27 0.12 -10.46
C GLY A 51 2.71 1.46 -10.94
N PHE A 52 2.51 1.56 -12.24
CA PHE A 52 1.88 2.71 -12.87
C PHE A 52 0.42 2.39 -13.19
N ALA A 53 -0.49 3.30 -12.87
CA ALA A 53 -1.90 3.18 -13.20
C ALA A 53 -2.51 4.53 -13.61
N ASN A 54 -3.69 4.48 -14.23
CA ASN A 54 -4.35 5.68 -14.73
C ASN A 54 -5.00 6.51 -13.61
N SER A 55 -5.44 5.87 -12.54
CA SER A 55 -6.11 6.53 -11.41
C SER A 55 -6.04 5.68 -10.14
N GLU A 56 -6.23 6.32 -9.00
CA GLU A 56 -6.38 5.64 -7.71
C GLU A 56 -7.81 5.10 -7.57
N CYS A 57 -8.05 3.89 -8.07
CA CYS A 57 -9.36 3.24 -8.01
C CYS A 57 -9.22 1.76 -7.69
N THR A 58 -10.34 1.11 -7.34
CA THR A 58 -10.38 -0.32 -6.99
C THR A 58 -9.72 -1.19 -8.06
N LYS A 59 -9.92 -0.88 -9.35
CA LYS A 59 -9.34 -1.66 -10.46
C LYS A 59 -7.81 -1.59 -10.46
N SER A 60 -7.24 -0.39 -10.30
CA SER A 60 -5.78 -0.19 -10.23
C SER A 60 -5.16 -0.89 -9.03
N TRP A 61 -5.77 -0.71 -7.85
CA TRP A 61 -5.29 -1.35 -6.62
C TRP A 61 -5.42 -2.87 -6.67
N THR A 62 -6.53 -3.40 -7.18
CA THR A 62 -6.73 -4.85 -7.36
C THR A 62 -5.66 -5.43 -8.27
N TRP A 63 -5.35 -4.78 -9.39
CA TRP A 63 -4.28 -5.23 -10.28
C TRP A 63 -2.92 -5.22 -9.58
N PHE A 64 -2.59 -4.14 -8.88
CA PHE A 64 -1.31 -3.99 -8.20
C PHE A 64 -1.14 -5.03 -7.07
N LEU A 65 -2.15 -5.17 -6.20
CA LEU A 65 -2.16 -6.13 -5.12
C LEU A 65 -2.13 -7.58 -5.62
N LYS A 66 -2.83 -7.90 -6.73
CA LYS A 66 -2.71 -9.22 -7.37
C LYS A 66 -1.28 -9.53 -7.80
N LYS A 67 -0.53 -8.53 -8.28
CA LYS A 67 0.88 -8.72 -8.66
C LYS A 67 1.78 -8.86 -7.44
N LEU A 68 1.55 -8.08 -6.38
CA LEU A 68 2.28 -8.17 -5.12
C LEU A 68 2.07 -9.54 -4.46
N ARG A 69 0.81 -10.00 -4.33
CA ARG A 69 0.45 -11.27 -3.68
C ARG A 69 1.20 -12.47 -4.24
N LYS A 70 1.50 -12.49 -5.54
CA LYS A 70 2.27 -13.58 -6.18
C LYS A 70 3.66 -13.79 -5.58
N GLY A 71 4.26 -12.75 -5.00
CA GLY A 71 5.55 -12.84 -4.35
C GLY A 71 5.49 -13.19 -2.86
N ILE A 72 4.32 -13.10 -2.22
CA ILE A 72 4.19 -13.27 -0.77
C ILE A 72 3.92 -14.74 -0.45
N GLN A 73 4.79 -15.37 0.36
CA GLN A 73 4.65 -16.79 0.71
C GLN A 73 3.55 -17.05 1.74
N ASN A 74 3.43 -16.21 2.77
CA ASN A 74 2.46 -16.36 3.87
C ASN A 74 1.52 -15.14 3.94
N PRO A 75 0.58 -15.00 2.99
CA PRO A 75 -0.27 -13.81 2.89
C PRO A 75 -1.26 -13.65 4.04
N ASP A 76 -1.63 -14.74 4.72
CA ASP A 76 -2.44 -14.79 5.95
C ASP A 76 -1.75 -14.16 7.16
N ARG A 77 -0.41 -14.06 7.12
CA ARG A 77 0.39 -13.46 8.20
C ARG A 77 0.78 -12.01 7.94
N VAL A 78 0.32 -11.44 6.83
CA VAL A 78 0.64 -10.07 6.44
C VAL A 78 -0.31 -9.09 7.11
N MET A 79 0.25 -7.99 7.63
CA MET A 79 -0.49 -6.78 7.95
C MET A 79 -0.28 -5.76 6.83
N LEU A 80 -1.37 -5.27 6.24
CA LEU A 80 -1.35 -4.20 5.26
C LEU A 80 -1.66 -2.87 5.93
N VAL A 81 -0.88 -1.83 5.64
CA VAL A 81 -1.10 -0.46 6.13
C VAL A 81 -1.29 0.48 4.94
N SER A 82 -2.36 1.25 4.93
CA SER A 82 -2.65 2.19 3.83
C SER A 82 -3.38 3.45 4.29
N ASP A 83 -3.58 4.40 3.38
CA ASP A 83 -4.63 5.42 3.54
C ASP A 83 -6.04 4.78 3.47
N ARG A 84 -7.06 5.53 3.89
CA ARG A 84 -8.47 5.15 3.97
C ARG A 84 -9.24 5.33 2.65
N HIS A 85 -8.56 5.24 1.51
CA HIS A 85 -9.26 5.35 0.22
C HIS A 85 -10.09 4.08 -0.03
N ASN A 86 -11.39 4.20 -0.29
CA ASN A 86 -12.30 3.06 -0.47
C ASN A 86 -11.82 2.09 -1.56
N GLY A 87 -11.18 2.60 -2.61
CA GLY A 87 -10.60 1.77 -3.67
C GLY A 87 -9.48 0.85 -3.18
N ILE A 88 -8.74 1.27 -2.15
CA ILE A 88 -7.72 0.43 -1.50
C ILE A 88 -8.40 -0.66 -0.69
N PHE A 89 -9.32 -0.27 0.20
CA PHE A 89 -10.02 -1.20 1.10
C PHE A 89 -10.69 -2.35 0.33
N ASN A 90 -11.47 -2.01 -0.70
CA ASN A 90 -12.14 -3.01 -1.53
C ASN A 90 -11.16 -3.96 -2.24
N ALA A 91 -9.99 -3.45 -2.66
CA ALA A 91 -8.98 -4.26 -3.30
C ALA A 91 -8.22 -5.14 -2.28
N MET A 92 -8.03 -4.68 -1.05
CA MET A 92 -7.44 -5.47 0.02
C MET A 92 -8.37 -6.61 0.41
N GLU A 93 -9.65 -6.36 0.67
CA GLU A 93 -10.62 -7.43 0.99
C GLU A 93 -10.68 -8.50 -0.11
N ALA A 94 -10.61 -8.09 -1.38
CA ALA A 94 -10.64 -9.03 -2.49
C ALA A 94 -9.36 -9.87 -2.65
N ILE A 95 -8.19 -9.32 -2.32
CA ILE A 95 -6.89 -9.94 -2.64
C ILE A 95 -6.17 -10.49 -1.41
N PHE A 96 -6.39 -9.91 -0.24
CA PHE A 96 -5.80 -10.29 1.04
C PHE A 96 -6.91 -10.40 2.10
N PRO A 97 -7.91 -11.27 1.92
CA PRO A 97 -9.07 -11.36 2.83
C PRO A 97 -8.69 -11.70 4.28
N ASP A 98 -7.59 -12.43 4.46
CA ASP A 98 -7.11 -12.88 5.77
C ASP A 98 -6.08 -11.93 6.40
N ALA A 99 -5.65 -10.89 5.69
CA ALA A 99 -4.65 -9.96 6.19
C ALA A 99 -5.27 -8.96 7.17
N ALA A 100 -4.52 -8.61 8.22
CA ALA A 100 -4.91 -7.50 9.08
C ALA A 100 -4.76 -6.16 8.34
N HIS A 101 -5.74 -5.28 8.46
CA HIS A 101 -5.73 -3.95 7.83
C HIS A 101 -5.48 -2.85 8.88
N GLY A 102 -4.36 -2.15 8.75
CA GLY A 102 -3.99 -0.99 9.55
C GLY A 102 -4.25 0.32 8.81
N ILE A 103 -4.77 1.30 9.52
CA ILE A 103 -4.91 2.67 9.01
C ILE A 103 -3.58 3.39 9.21
N CYS A 104 -3.06 4.03 8.17
CA CYS A 104 -1.88 4.87 8.27
C CYS A 104 -2.14 6.05 9.21
N VAL A 105 -1.42 6.09 10.35
CA VAL A 105 -1.59 7.12 11.39
C VAL A 105 -1.28 8.52 10.86
N TYR A 106 -0.31 8.64 9.94
CA TYR A 106 0.02 9.91 9.30
C TYR A 106 -1.18 10.47 8.52
N HIS A 107 -1.78 9.64 7.65
CA HIS A 107 -2.96 10.02 6.89
C HIS A 107 -4.18 10.25 7.78
N LEU A 108 -4.37 9.44 8.83
CA LEU A 108 -5.41 9.65 9.82
C LEU A 108 -5.30 11.03 10.47
N ALA A 109 -4.10 11.41 10.93
CA ALA A 109 -3.85 12.70 11.54
C ALA A 109 -4.09 13.86 10.55
N GLN A 110 -3.70 13.72 9.29
CA GLN A 110 -3.99 14.73 8.25
C GLN A 110 -5.49 14.87 7.98
N ASN A 111 -6.20 13.74 7.86
CA ASN A 111 -7.64 13.73 7.63
C ASN A 111 -8.40 14.38 8.80
N LEU A 112 -8.01 14.10 10.04
CA LEU A 112 -8.58 14.75 11.23
C LEU A 112 -8.34 16.26 11.22
N LYS A 113 -7.12 16.70 10.91
CA LYS A 113 -6.81 18.15 10.81
C LYS A 113 -7.66 18.85 9.74
N ARG A 114 -7.88 18.21 8.58
CA ARG A 114 -8.73 18.77 7.52
C ARG A 114 -10.19 18.85 7.95
N PHE A 115 -10.69 17.80 8.59
CA PHE A 115 -12.08 17.73 9.04
C PHE A 115 -12.40 18.77 10.13
N CYS A 116 -11.51 18.96 11.10
CA CYS A 116 -11.73 19.96 12.14
C CYS A 116 -11.71 21.39 11.58
N LYS A 117 -10.82 21.70 10.64
CA LYS A 117 -10.80 23.03 9.99
C LYS A 117 -12.11 23.37 9.25
N GLN A 118 -12.75 22.38 8.63
CA GLN A 118 -14.01 22.58 7.92
C GLN A 118 -15.22 22.85 8.84
N ARG A 119 -15.09 22.65 10.16
CA ARG A 119 -16.16 22.94 11.12
C ARG A 119 -16.08 24.33 11.73
N ASP A 120 -14.94 25.00 11.57
CA ASP A 120 -14.69 26.34 12.10
C ASP A 120 -14.94 27.45 11.05
N ASP A 121 -15.34 27.07 9.82
CA ASP A 121 -15.75 27.94 8.71
C ASP A 121 -17.28 27.87 8.51
#